data_AF-Q9CY25-F1
#
_entry.id   AF-Q9CY25-F1
#
_cell.length_a   1.000
_cell.length_b   1.000
_cell.length_c   1.000
_cell.angle_alpha   90.00
_cell.angle_beta   90.00
_cell.angle_gamma   90.00
#
_symmetry.space_group_name_H-M   'P 1'
#
loop_
_entity.id
_entity.type
_entity.pdbx_description
1 polymer ?
#
loop_
_entity_poly.entity_id
_entity_poly.type
_entity_poly.pdbx_seq_one_letter_code
_entity_poly.pdbx_strand_id
1 'polypeptide(L)'
;MSVDPMAYEAQFFGFTPQTCLLRIYVAFQDHLFEVMQAVEQVILKKLEDIPNCEITPVQTRKCTEKFLCFMKGRFDNLFGKMEQLILQSILCIPPNILLPEDKCQETNPFSEEKLELLQQEIKELQEKYKVELCTEQALLAELEEQKTVKAKLRETLTFFDELENIGRYQGTSNFRESLASLVQSCRKLQSIRDNVEKESRRLETQ
;
A
#
# COMPACT_ATOMS: atom_id res chain seq x y z
N MET A 1 -23.64 21.86 31.24
CA MET A 1 -22.85 22.36 30.10
C MET A 1 -22.17 21.16 29.49
N SER A 2 -22.63 20.69 28.32
CA SER A 2 -21.86 19.69 27.58
C SER A 2 -20.51 20.31 27.26
N VAL A 3 -19.44 19.73 27.80
CA VAL A 3 -18.09 20.23 27.55
C VAL A 3 -17.74 19.84 26.13
N ASP A 4 -17.82 20.80 25.21
CA ASP A 4 -17.29 20.63 23.86
C ASP A 4 -15.77 20.78 23.92
N PRO A 5 -14.99 19.71 23.65
CA PRO A 5 -13.54 19.81 23.67
C PRO A 5 -12.98 20.62 22.50
N MET A 6 -13.76 20.89 21.44
CA MET A 6 -13.31 21.57 20.21
C MET A 6 -12.04 20.91 19.64
N ALA A 7 -12.07 19.58 19.54
CA ALA A 7 -10.91 18.78 19.14
C ALA A 7 -10.54 19.00 17.66
N TYR A 8 -11.52 19.26 16.81
CA TYR A 8 -11.30 19.51 15.38
C TYR A 8 -10.62 20.86 15.15
N GLU A 9 -11.06 21.88 15.89
CA GLU A 9 -10.40 23.18 15.95
C GLU A 9 -8.98 23.07 16.47
N ALA A 10 -8.77 22.24 17.52
CA ALA A 10 -7.45 22.02 18.08
C ALA A 10 -6.48 21.36 17.09
N GLN A 11 -6.97 20.46 16.23
CA GLN A 11 -6.17 19.88 15.14
C GLN A 11 -5.65 20.96 14.20
N PHE A 12 -6.51 21.91 13.80
CA PHE A 12 -6.12 22.99 12.89
C PHE A 12 -5.24 24.07 13.53
N PHE A 13 -5.60 24.54 14.72
CA PHE A 13 -4.91 25.67 15.37
C PHE A 13 -3.66 25.24 16.17
N GLY A 14 -3.55 23.96 16.53
CA GLY A 14 -2.49 23.45 17.43
C GLY A 14 -2.69 23.81 18.90
N PHE A 15 -3.83 24.42 19.25
CA PHE A 15 -4.26 24.72 20.61
C PHE A 15 -5.79 24.73 20.67
N THR A 16 -6.36 24.50 21.86
CA THR A 16 -7.81 24.59 22.02
C THR A 16 -8.25 26.06 22.11
N PRO A 17 -9.31 26.48 21.41
CA PRO A 17 -9.81 27.87 21.47
C PRO A 17 -10.04 28.39 22.89
N GLN A 18 -10.54 27.54 23.78
CA GLN A 18 -10.78 27.85 25.19
C GLN A 18 -9.47 28.21 25.93
N THR A 19 -8.37 27.52 25.63
CA THR A 19 -7.05 27.85 26.22
C THR A 19 -6.54 29.20 25.74
N CYS A 20 -6.74 29.53 24.45
CA CYS A 20 -6.38 30.84 23.91
C CYS A 20 -7.18 31.95 24.61
N LEU A 21 -8.49 31.78 24.72
CA LEU A 21 -9.39 32.75 25.37
C LEU A 21 -9.08 32.92 26.86
N LEU A 22 -8.72 31.84 27.57
CA LEU A 22 -8.26 31.94 28.95
C LEU A 22 -7.01 32.82 29.09
N ARG A 23 -6.04 32.68 28.18
CA ARG A 23 -4.84 33.53 28.20
C ARG A 23 -5.17 35.00 27.93
N ILE A 24 -6.08 35.26 26.99
CA ILE A 24 -6.56 36.62 26.71
C ILE A 24 -7.30 37.19 27.93
N TYR A 25 -8.14 36.39 28.59
CA TYR A 25 -8.87 36.78 29.80
C TYR A 25 -7.91 37.23 30.90
N VAL A 26 -6.91 36.39 31.22
CA VAL A 26 -5.92 36.70 32.24
C VAL A 26 -5.12 37.95 31.87
N ALA A 27 -4.67 38.06 30.62
CA ALA A 27 -3.94 39.25 30.17
C ALA A 27 -4.77 40.53 30.34
N PHE A 28 -6.03 40.53 29.90
CA PHE A 28 -6.91 41.69 30.03
C PHE A 28 -7.23 42.03 31.50
N GLN A 29 -7.40 40.98 32.31
CA GLN A 29 -7.57 41.15 33.75
C GLN A 29 -6.34 41.84 34.34
N ASP A 30 -5.13 41.33 34.09
CA ASP A 30 -3.88 41.91 34.62
C ASP A 30 -3.74 43.39 34.23
N HIS A 31 -3.99 43.74 32.97
CA HIS A 31 -3.96 45.15 32.53
C HIS A 31 -4.99 46.03 33.25
N LEU A 32 -6.19 45.50 33.55
CA LEU A 32 -7.18 46.23 34.34
C LEU A 32 -6.66 46.51 35.76
N PHE A 33 -6.05 45.52 36.41
CA PHE A 33 -5.46 45.68 37.74
C PHE A 33 -4.29 46.67 37.73
N GLU A 34 -3.40 46.59 36.73
CA GLU A 34 -2.27 47.51 36.58
C GLU A 34 -2.73 48.97 36.42
N VAL A 35 -3.72 49.22 35.56
CA VAL A 35 -4.27 50.57 35.36
C VAL A 35 -4.93 51.09 36.64
N MET A 36 -5.67 50.25 37.37
CA MET A 36 -6.30 50.66 38.65
C MET A 36 -5.25 50.98 39.70
N GLN A 37 -4.18 50.19 39.78
CA GLN A 37 -3.05 50.46 40.68
C GLN A 37 -2.36 51.77 40.29
N ALA A 38 -2.12 52.02 39.00
CA ALA A 38 -1.53 53.27 38.52
C ALA A 38 -2.39 54.49 38.90
N VAL A 39 -3.72 54.42 38.70
CA VAL A 39 -4.64 55.49 39.08
C VAL A 39 -4.62 55.72 40.60
N GLU A 40 -4.65 54.66 41.40
CA GLU A 40 -4.56 54.76 42.87
C GLU A 40 -3.27 55.48 43.30
N GLN A 41 -2.13 55.10 42.73
CA GLN A 41 -0.83 55.71 43.02
C GLN A 41 -0.75 57.18 42.60
N VAL A 42 -1.33 57.53 41.44
CA VAL A 42 -1.40 58.93 40.99
C VAL A 42 -2.26 59.77 41.94
N ILE A 43 -3.41 59.25 42.39
CA ILE A 43 -4.28 59.94 43.34
C ILE A 43 -3.57 60.15 44.68
N LEU A 44 -2.92 59.10 45.22
CA LEU A 44 -2.18 59.20 46.49
C LEU A 44 -1.07 60.26 46.43
N LYS A 45 -0.25 60.26 45.36
CA LYS A 45 0.78 61.30 45.16
C LYS A 45 0.19 62.71 45.08
N LYS A 46 -0.98 62.87 44.46
CA LYS A 46 -1.65 64.17 44.36
C LYS A 46 -2.31 64.62 45.66
N LEU A 47 -2.69 63.70 46.54
CA LEU A 47 -3.21 64.03 47.88
C LEU A 47 -2.10 64.48 48.84
N GLU A 48 -0.87 63.95 48.68
CA GLU A 48 0.31 64.39 49.45
C GLU A 48 0.65 65.87 49.23
N ASP A 49 0.37 66.41 48.03
CA ASP A 49 0.61 67.81 47.68
C ASP A 49 -0.41 68.79 48.32
N ILE A 50 -1.48 68.30 48.97
CA ILE A 50 -2.58 69.12 49.50
C ILE A 50 -2.43 69.31 51.03
N PRO A 51 -2.10 70.52 51.52
CA PRO A 51 -2.06 70.78 52.95
C PRO A 51 -3.47 70.66 53.57
N ASN A 52 -3.57 70.07 54.76
CA ASN A 52 -4.81 69.78 55.49
C ASN A 52 -5.77 68.79 54.80
N CYS A 53 -5.26 67.84 54.01
CA CYS A 53 -6.12 66.79 53.44
C CYS A 53 -6.63 65.82 54.52
N GLU A 54 -7.96 65.76 54.69
CA GLU A 54 -8.63 64.82 55.61
C GLU A 54 -8.75 63.39 55.05
N ILE A 55 -8.45 63.19 53.75
CA ILE A 55 -8.64 61.92 53.07
C ILE A 55 -7.49 60.98 53.43
N THR A 56 -7.83 59.88 54.10
CA THR A 56 -6.83 58.87 54.46
C THR A 56 -6.54 57.94 53.26
N PRO A 57 -5.30 57.42 53.12
CA PRO A 57 -4.96 56.44 52.09
C PRO A 57 -5.88 55.21 52.09
N VAL A 58 -6.38 54.82 53.26
CA VAL A 58 -7.31 53.70 53.44
C VAL A 58 -8.67 53.98 52.77
N GLN A 59 -9.16 55.23 52.83
CA GLN A 59 -10.39 55.62 52.14
C GLN A 59 -10.20 55.59 50.62
N THR A 60 -9.06 56.07 50.12
CA THR A 60 -8.70 56.00 48.69
C THR A 60 -8.65 54.55 48.23
N ARG A 61 -7.97 53.67 48.98
CA ARG A 61 -7.90 52.24 48.69
C ARG A 61 -9.28 51.59 48.61
N LYS A 62 -10.16 51.85 49.59
CA LYS A 62 -11.53 51.33 49.60
C LYS A 62 -12.36 51.85 48.42
N CYS A 63 -12.12 53.10 48.00
CA CYS A 63 -12.76 53.67 46.82
C CYS A 63 -12.30 52.96 45.54
N THR A 64 -10.98 52.76 45.38
CA THR A 64 -10.40 52.02 44.24
C THR A 64 -10.93 50.59 44.19
N GLU A 65 -10.97 49.88 45.32
CA GLU A 65 -11.51 48.51 45.39
C GLU A 65 -12.98 48.45 44.99
N LYS A 66 -13.81 49.40 45.47
CA LYS A 66 -15.22 49.48 45.09
C LYS A 66 -15.38 49.70 43.57
N PHE A 67 -14.57 50.59 42.99
CA PHE A 67 -14.61 50.85 41.56
C PHE A 67 -14.08 49.66 40.73
N LEU A 68 -13.00 49.02 41.18
CA LEU A 68 -12.44 47.82 40.58
C LEU A 68 -13.45 46.67 40.58
N CYS A 69 -14.19 46.45 41.69
CA CYS A 69 -15.26 45.44 41.74
C CYS A 69 -16.36 45.73 40.71
N PHE A 70 -16.76 47.00 40.56
CA PHE A 70 -17.73 47.41 39.54
C PHE A 70 -17.21 47.16 38.12
N MET A 71 -15.95 47.53 37.85
CA MET A 71 -15.30 47.34 36.56
C MET A 71 -15.13 45.86 36.24
N LYS A 72 -14.75 45.02 37.22
CA LYS A 72 -14.63 43.57 37.06
C LYS A 72 -15.96 42.94 36.66
N GLY A 73 -17.06 43.28 37.33
CA GLY A 73 -18.38 42.75 36.97
C GLY A 73 -18.82 43.13 35.55
N ARG A 74 -18.51 44.35 35.10
CA ARG A 74 -18.76 44.78 33.72
C ARG A 74 -17.83 44.09 32.73
N PHE A 75 -16.56 43.95 33.09
CA PHE A 75 -15.54 43.26 32.29
C PHE A 75 -15.92 41.80 32.06
N ASP A 76 -16.22 41.04 33.11
CA ASP A 76 -16.59 39.62 33.02
C ASP A 76 -17.83 39.41 32.12
N ASN A 77 -18.83 40.30 32.22
CA ASN A 77 -20.03 40.24 31.36
C ASN A 77 -19.70 40.49 29.88
N LEU A 78 -18.90 41.52 29.60
CA LEU A 78 -18.52 41.88 28.23
C LEU A 78 -17.57 40.84 27.63
N PHE A 79 -16.63 40.34 28.43
CA PHE A 79 -15.70 39.30 28.03
C PHE A 79 -16.46 38.02 27.70
N GLY A 80 -17.42 37.59 28.52
CA GLY A 80 -18.21 36.39 28.21
C GLY A 80 -18.98 36.47 26.88
N LYS A 81 -19.48 37.67 26.52
CA LYS A 81 -20.11 37.88 25.20
C LYS A 81 -19.11 37.87 24.05
N MET A 82 -17.95 38.51 24.27
CA MET A 82 -16.86 38.53 23.29
C MET A 82 -16.30 37.12 23.06
N GLU A 83 -16.09 36.36 24.12
CA GLU A 83 -15.64 34.97 24.12
C GLU A 83 -16.58 34.12 23.25
N GLN A 84 -17.89 34.22 23.48
CA GLN A 84 -18.88 33.52 22.69
C GLN A 84 -18.81 33.89 21.19
N LEU A 85 -18.65 35.17 20.86
CA LEU A 85 -18.54 35.62 19.47
C LEU A 85 -17.25 35.10 18.80
N ILE A 86 -16.13 35.13 19.50
CA ILE A 86 -14.85 34.62 19.00
C ILE A 86 -14.94 33.11 18.76
N LEU A 87 -15.50 32.37 19.72
CA LEU A 87 -15.71 30.92 19.58
C LEU A 87 -16.66 30.59 18.43
N GLN A 88 -17.67 31.40 18.15
CA GLN A 88 -18.65 31.11 17.09
C GLN A 88 -18.19 31.53 15.69
N SER A 89 -17.39 32.60 15.59
CA SER A 89 -17.13 33.27 14.31
C SER A 89 -15.66 33.23 13.85
N ILE A 90 -14.71 32.98 14.76
CA ILE A 90 -13.28 33.09 14.46
C ILE A 90 -12.57 31.75 14.72
N LEU A 91 -12.71 31.22 15.94
CA LEU A 91 -12.04 30.00 16.39
C LEU A 91 -12.97 28.78 16.31
N CYS A 92 -13.76 28.71 15.24
CA CYS A 92 -14.63 27.58 14.93
C CYS A 92 -14.36 27.14 13.50
N ILE A 93 -14.26 25.83 13.28
CA ILE A 93 -14.29 25.28 11.95
C ILE A 93 -15.75 24.98 11.62
N PRO A 94 -16.34 25.63 10.61
CA PRO A 94 -17.69 25.31 10.20
C PRO A 94 -17.82 23.81 9.92
N PRO A 95 -18.90 23.14 10.36
CA PRO A 95 -19.06 21.69 10.21
C PRO A 95 -19.09 21.22 8.75
N ASN A 96 -19.26 22.16 7.82
CA ASN A 96 -19.31 21.93 6.38
C ASN A 96 -17.91 21.94 5.73
N ILE A 97 -16.88 22.32 6.48
CA ILE A 97 -15.51 22.47 5.99
C ILE A 97 -14.69 21.30 6.50
N LEU A 98 -14.14 20.55 5.57
CA LEU A 98 -13.17 19.52 5.83
C LEU A 98 -11.76 20.12 5.80
N LEU A 99 -10.96 19.82 6.82
CA LEU A 99 -9.57 20.20 6.85
C LEU A 99 -8.79 19.52 5.70
N PRO A 100 -7.75 20.17 5.15
CA PRO A 100 -6.94 19.59 4.08
C PRO A 100 -6.34 18.22 4.43
N GLU A 101 -6.07 18.00 5.71
CA GLU A 101 -5.52 16.75 6.27
C GLU A 101 -6.51 15.59 6.13
N ASP A 102 -7.81 15.87 6.17
CA ASP A 102 -8.87 14.87 6.13
C ASP A 102 -9.44 14.65 4.71
N LYS A 103 -8.90 15.31 3.68
CA LYS A 103 -9.35 15.14 2.28
C LYS A 103 -9.34 13.68 1.80
N CYS A 104 -8.45 12.85 2.35
CA CYS A 104 -8.42 11.42 2.07
C CYS A 104 -9.72 10.72 2.53
N GLN A 105 -10.33 11.19 3.61
CA GLN A 105 -11.58 10.65 4.17
C GLN A 105 -12.79 11.01 3.30
N GLU A 106 -12.81 12.18 2.67
CA GLU A 106 -13.87 12.56 1.71
C GLU A 106 -13.73 11.83 0.39
N THR A 107 -12.51 11.73 -0.14
CA THR A 107 -12.30 11.14 -1.47
C THR A 107 -12.61 9.65 -1.47
N ASN A 108 -12.27 8.95 -0.38
CA ASN A 108 -12.57 7.53 -0.23
C ASN A 108 -12.90 7.23 1.24
N PRO A 109 -14.17 7.38 1.68
CA PRO A 109 -14.59 6.79 2.93
C PRO A 109 -14.53 5.27 2.77
N PHE A 110 -13.37 4.70 3.08
CA PHE A 110 -13.21 3.26 3.12
C PHE A 110 -14.03 2.74 4.30
N SER A 111 -15.13 2.06 3.99
CA SER A 111 -15.78 1.23 5.01
C SER A 111 -14.76 0.19 5.48
N GLU A 112 -14.81 -0.15 6.77
CA GLU A 112 -13.93 -1.18 7.34
C GLU A 112 -14.01 -2.48 6.52
N GLU A 113 -15.20 -2.84 6.03
CA GLU A 113 -15.43 -3.96 5.11
C GLU A 113 -14.62 -3.86 3.80
N LYS A 114 -14.57 -2.69 3.16
CA LYS A 114 -13.80 -2.50 1.92
C LYS A 114 -12.30 -2.59 2.21
N LEU A 115 -11.86 -2.08 3.36
CA LEU A 115 -10.47 -2.19 3.78
C LEU A 115 -10.06 -3.65 4.00
N GLU A 116 -10.90 -4.43 4.67
CA GLU A 116 -10.68 -5.86 4.87
C GLU A 116 -10.66 -6.64 3.56
N LEU A 117 -11.62 -6.37 2.65
CA LEU A 117 -11.64 -6.96 1.31
C LEU A 117 -10.37 -6.63 0.52
N LEU A 118 -9.91 -5.38 0.56
CA LEU A 118 -8.68 -4.97 -0.12
C LEU A 118 -7.46 -5.65 0.49
N GLN A 119 -7.41 -5.82 1.82
CA GLN A 119 -6.34 -6.56 2.48
C GLN A 119 -6.33 -8.05 2.11
N GLN A 120 -7.51 -8.66 1.96
CA GLN A 120 -7.64 -10.05 1.48
C GLN A 120 -7.19 -10.16 0.02
N GLU A 121 -7.64 -9.25 -0.84
CA GLU A 121 -7.24 -9.21 -2.26
C GLU A 121 -5.72 -9.04 -2.42
N ILE A 122 -5.10 -8.15 -1.63
CA ILE A 122 -3.64 -7.98 -1.63
C ILE A 122 -2.93 -9.30 -1.26
N LYS A 123 -3.40 -10.00 -0.23
CA LYS A 123 -2.83 -11.29 0.17
C LYS A 123 -3.01 -12.36 -0.91
N GLU A 124 -4.18 -12.43 -1.53
CA GLU A 124 -4.45 -13.36 -2.63
C GLU A 124 -3.59 -13.06 -3.85
N LEU A 125 -3.41 -11.79 -4.21
CA LEU A 125 -2.56 -11.37 -5.33
C LEU A 125 -1.09 -11.66 -5.06
N GLN A 126 -0.61 -11.47 -3.83
CA GLN A 126 0.75 -11.83 -3.44
C GLN A 126 0.99 -13.34 -3.54
N GLU A 127 0.01 -14.16 -3.17
CA GLU A 127 0.13 -15.60 -3.26
C GLU A 127 0.05 -16.09 -4.71
N LYS A 128 -0.87 -15.53 -5.51
CA LYS A 128 -0.93 -15.77 -6.96
C LYS A 128 0.41 -15.42 -7.63
N TYR A 129 1.00 -14.27 -7.29
CA TYR A 129 2.30 -13.87 -7.83
C TYR A 129 3.41 -14.89 -7.56
N LYS A 130 3.47 -15.45 -6.34
CA LYS A 130 4.46 -16.50 -6.00
C LYS A 130 4.22 -17.78 -6.79
N VAL A 131 2.96 -18.21 -6.91
CA VAL A 131 2.61 -19.41 -7.68
C VAL A 131 2.99 -19.21 -9.14
N GLU A 132 2.66 -18.06 -9.74
CA GLU A 132 3.02 -17.73 -11.12
C GLU A 132 4.54 -17.68 -11.34
N LEU A 133 5.30 -17.20 -10.35
CA LEU A 133 6.77 -17.24 -10.43
C LEU A 133 7.30 -18.70 -10.42
N CYS A 134 6.71 -19.57 -9.61
CA CYS A 134 7.07 -20.99 -9.58
C CYS A 134 6.66 -21.73 -10.86
N THR A 135 5.49 -21.43 -11.43
CA THR A 135 5.03 -22.02 -12.68
C THR A 135 5.91 -21.58 -13.84
N GLU A 136 6.32 -20.31 -13.90
CA GLU A 136 7.28 -19.82 -14.89
C GLU A 136 8.60 -20.61 -14.83
N GLN A 137 9.15 -20.81 -13.63
CA GLN A 137 10.37 -21.60 -13.44
C GLN A 137 10.18 -23.07 -13.84
N ALA A 138 9.04 -23.67 -13.52
CA ALA A 138 8.72 -25.05 -13.91
C ALA A 138 8.60 -25.20 -15.44
N LEU A 139 7.96 -24.25 -16.11
CA LEU A 139 7.84 -24.24 -17.57
C LEU A 139 9.20 -24.05 -18.26
N LEU A 140 10.08 -23.21 -17.70
CA LEU A 140 11.45 -23.07 -18.20
C LEU A 140 12.25 -24.37 -18.04
N ALA A 141 12.11 -25.05 -16.89
CA ALA A 141 12.75 -26.35 -16.67
C ALA A 141 12.24 -27.44 -17.63
N GLU A 142 10.93 -27.51 -17.85
CA GLU A 142 10.30 -28.43 -18.81
C GLU A 142 10.78 -28.14 -20.25
N LEU A 143 10.92 -26.87 -20.63
CA LEU A 143 11.44 -26.49 -21.93
C LEU A 143 12.89 -26.97 -22.14
N GLU A 144 13.74 -26.85 -21.12
CA GLU A 144 15.12 -27.36 -21.18
C GLU A 144 15.16 -28.89 -21.26
N GLU A 145 14.33 -29.59 -20.47
CA GLU A 145 14.17 -31.04 -20.57
C GLU A 145 13.75 -31.46 -21.99
N GLN A 146 12.73 -30.80 -22.55
CA GLN A 146 12.23 -31.09 -23.89
C GLN A 146 13.30 -30.89 -24.96
N LYS A 147 14.17 -29.87 -24.83
CA LYS A 147 15.32 -29.66 -25.73
C LYS A 147 16.28 -30.85 -25.70
N THR A 148 16.60 -31.37 -24.52
CA THR A 148 17.50 -32.53 -24.38
C THR A 148 16.91 -33.79 -25.00
N VAL A 149 15.63 -34.09 -24.75
CA VAL A 149 14.93 -35.25 -25.32
C VAL A 149 14.85 -35.14 -26.85
N LYS A 150 14.54 -33.95 -27.36
CA LYS A 150 14.50 -33.70 -28.81
C LYS A 150 15.86 -33.86 -29.47
N ALA A 151 16.95 -33.45 -28.81
CA ALA A 151 18.30 -33.68 -29.30
C ALA A 151 18.62 -35.18 -29.35
N LYS A 152 18.25 -35.94 -28.31
CA LYS A 152 18.46 -37.40 -28.30
C LYS A 152 17.65 -38.12 -29.39
N LEU A 153 16.40 -37.71 -29.62
CA LEU A 153 15.58 -38.26 -30.71
C LEU A 153 16.19 -37.96 -32.09
N ARG A 154 16.72 -36.75 -32.29
CA ARG A 154 17.44 -36.42 -33.53
C ARG A 154 18.68 -37.29 -33.73
N GLU A 155 19.45 -37.54 -32.68
CA GLU A 155 20.60 -38.45 -32.71
C GLU A 155 20.19 -39.88 -33.13
N THR A 156 19.06 -40.38 -32.60
CA THR A 156 18.53 -41.69 -33.01
C THR A 156 18.05 -41.72 -34.46
N LEU A 157 17.45 -40.64 -34.95
CA LEU A 157 17.05 -40.52 -36.35
C LEU A 157 18.26 -40.47 -37.28
N THR A 158 19.29 -39.67 -36.94
CA THR A 158 20.54 -39.62 -37.71
C THR A 158 21.24 -40.97 -37.74
N PHE A 159 21.19 -41.74 -36.64
CA PHE A 159 21.72 -43.10 -36.62
C PHE A 159 20.98 -44.04 -37.58
N PHE A 160 19.63 -43.95 -37.66
CA PHE A 160 18.88 -44.73 -38.63
C PHE A 160 19.16 -44.30 -40.07
N ASP A 161 19.29 -43.00 -40.34
CA ASP A 161 19.67 -42.49 -41.65
C ASP A 161 21.08 -42.97 -42.05
N GLU A 162 22.04 -42.97 -41.13
CA GLU A 162 23.39 -43.52 -41.35
C GLU A 162 23.34 -45.02 -41.66
N LEU A 163 22.54 -45.79 -40.91
CA LEU A 163 22.39 -47.24 -41.12
C LEU A 163 21.75 -47.56 -42.49
N GLU A 164 20.73 -46.79 -42.89
CA GLU A 164 20.14 -46.90 -44.23
C GLU A 164 21.16 -46.54 -45.32
N ASN A 165 21.93 -45.46 -45.11
CA ASN A 165 22.96 -45.03 -46.05
C ASN A 165 24.07 -46.09 -46.20
N ILE A 166 24.53 -46.71 -45.10
CA ILE A 166 25.50 -47.83 -45.14
C ILE A 166 24.94 -49.00 -45.94
N GLY A 167 23.68 -49.38 -45.70
CA GLY A 167 23.01 -50.42 -46.49
C GLY A 167 22.94 -50.09 -47.98
N ARG A 168 22.69 -48.81 -48.32
CA ARG A 168 22.71 -48.30 -49.69
C ARG A 168 24.10 -48.38 -50.34
N TYR A 169 25.17 -48.05 -49.62
CA TYR A 169 26.56 -48.15 -50.10
C TYR A 169 27.01 -49.60 -50.33
N GLN A 170 26.55 -50.55 -49.50
CA GLN A 170 26.86 -51.98 -49.65
C GLN A 170 25.98 -52.71 -50.68
N GLY A 171 25.08 -51.98 -51.37
CA GLY A 171 24.24 -52.53 -52.44
C GLY A 171 22.98 -53.25 -51.96
N THR A 172 22.69 -53.24 -50.66
CA THR A 172 21.45 -53.77 -50.05
C THR A 172 20.61 -52.63 -49.47
N SER A 173 20.19 -51.71 -50.34
CA SER A 173 19.46 -50.49 -49.95
C SER A 173 18.15 -50.76 -49.23
N ASN A 174 17.46 -51.84 -49.58
CA ASN A 174 16.26 -52.27 -48.90
C ASN A 174 16.42 -53.74 -48.49
N PHE A 175 16.86 -53.96 -47.24
CA PHE A 175 17.06 -55.30 -46.68
C PHE A 175 15.86 -56.22 -46.90
N ARG A 176 14.63 -55.68 -46.86
CA ARG A 176 13.41 -56.44 -47.10
C ARG A 176 13.33 -56.98 -48.53
N GLU A 177 13.63 -56.14 -49.52
CA GLU A 177 13.60 -56.53 -50.94
C GLU A 177 14.78 -57.46 -51.28
N SER A 178 15.96 -57.18 -50.72
CA SER A 178 17.14 -58.06 -50.85
C SER A 178 16.86 -59.45 -50.26
N LEU A 179 16.23 -59.53 -49.09
CA LEU A 179 15.85 -60.81 -48.49
C LEU A 179 14.75 -61.52 -49.29
N ALA A 180 13.73 -60.80 -49.77
CA ALA A 180 12.66 -61.40 -50.57
C ALA A 180 13.19 -62.00 -51.88
N SER A 181 14.08 -61.28 -52.58
CA SER A 181 14.72 -61.75 -53.82
C SER A 181 15.68 -62.92 -53.56
N LEU A 182 16.43 -62.89 -52.45
CA LEU A 182 17.28 -64.00 -52.01
C LEU A 182 16.45 -65.26 -51.75
N VAL A 183 15.37 -65.15 -50.98
CA VAL A 183 14.46 -66.27 -50.69
C VAL A 183 13.86 -66.84 -51.97
N GLN A 184 13.44 -65.98 -52.90
CA GLN A 184 12.91 -66.42 -54.20
C GLN A 184 13.98 -67.16 -55.03
N SER A 185 15.22 -66.66 -55.04
CA SER A 185 16.33 -67.28 -55.75
C SER A 185 16.74 -68.62 -55.12
N CYS A 186 16.78 -68.70 -53.78
CA CYS A 186 17.01 -69.94 -53.05
C CYS A 186 15.94 -70.99 -53.38
N ARG A 187 14.66 -70.62 -53.48
CA ARG A 187 13.60 -71.57 -53.89
C ARG A 187 13.82 -72.09 -55.32
N LYS A 188 14.19 -71.21 -56.27
CA LYS A 188 14.50 -71.64 -57.64
C LYS A 188 15.70 -72.59 -57.66
N LEU A 189 16.74 -72.27 -56.91
CA LEU A 189 17.97 -73.07 -56.85
C LEU A 189 17.72 -74.44 -56.19
N GLN A 190 16.90 -74.50 -55.14
CA GLN A 190 16.43 -75.76 -54.56
C GLN A 190 15.65 -76.59 -55.59
N SER A 191 14.72 -76.00 -56.33
CA SER A 191 13.97 -76.70 -57.39
C SER A 191 14.89 -77.26 -58.50
N ILE A 192 15.91 -76.48 -58.91
CA ILE A 192 16.90 -76.92 -59.90
C ILE A 192 17.76 -78.06 -59.33
N ARG A 193 18.27 -77.93 -58.11
CA ARG A 193 19.04 -78.98 -57.44
C ARG A 193 18.23 -80.28 -57.36
N ASP A 194 16.98 -80.21 -56.94
CA ASP A 194 16.11 -81.38 -56.81
C ASP A 194 15.85 -82.04 -58.19
N ASN A 195 15.79 -81.25 -59.28
CA ASN A 195 15.73 -81.79 -60.64
C ASN A 195 17.06 -82.43 -61.09
N VAL A 196 18.21 -81.81 -60.81
CA VAL A 196 19.53 -82.36 -61.14
C VAL A 196 19.78 -83.66 -60.38
N GLU A 197 19.40 -83.75 -59.11
CA GLU A 197 19.49 -84.99 -58.34
C GLU A 197 18.58 -86.10 -58.93
N LYS A 198 17.39 -85.76 -59.42
CA LYS A 198 16.50 -86.73 -60.10
C LYS A 198 17.08 -87.20 -61.43
N GLU A 199 17.67 -86.31 -62.24
CA GLU A 199 18.31 -86.67 -63.51
C GLU A 199 19.61 -87.46 -63.30
N SER A 200 20.40 -87.14 -62.26
CA SER A 200 21.57 -87.92 -61.87
C SER A 200 21.19 -89.36 -61.48
N ARG A 201 20.10 -89.54 -60.74
CA ARG A 201 19.59 -90.88 -60.41
C ARG A 201 19.09 -91.63 -61.65
N ARG A 202 18.61 -90.94 -62.69
CA ARG A 202 18.24 -91.57 -63.97
C ARG A 202 19.46 -92.05 -64.74
N LEU A 203 20.54 -91.26 -64.74
CA LEU A 203 21.79 -91.57 -65.42
C LEU A 203 22.59 -92.70 -64.75
N GLU A 204 22.42 -92.94 -63.44
CA GLU A 204 23.01 -94.09 -62.74
C GLU A 204 22.25 -95.41 -62.95
N THR A 205 21.12 -95.40 -63.67
CA THR A 205 20.30 -96.61 -63.98
C THR A 205 20.25 -96.98 -65.46
N GLN A 206 21.16 -96.44 -66.29
CA GLN A 206 21.44 -96.91 -67.66
C GLN A 206 22.87 -97.45 -67.76
#